data_AF-A0AAD9DKS6-F1
#
_entry.id   AF-A0AAD9DKS6-F1
#
_cell.length_a   1.000
_cell.length_b   1.000
_cell.length_c   1.000
_cell.angle_alpha   90.00
_cell.angle_beta   90.00
_cell.angle_gamma   90.00
#
_symmetry.space_group_name_H-M   'P 1'
#
loop_
_entity.id
_entity.type
_entity.pdbx_description
1 polymer ?
#
loop_
_entity_poly.entity_id
_entity_poly.type
_entity_poly.pdbx_seq_one_letter_code
_entity_poly.pdbx_strand_id
1 'polypeptide(L)'
;MVNKKIYYIYYIHLQLQLLFTEAVVGFIGKLVDDTIPRITIKKFSNQKPWVDRTIREALNSRTAAYNAGIISGNLDEYKSAAYGVRRAVREAKRRYGKKLETQF
;
A
#
# COMPACT_ATOMS: atom_id res chain seq x y z
N MET A 1 -32.40 47.05 34.58
CA MET A 1 -32.42 45.69 35.17
C MET A 1 -32.81 44.70 34.09
N VAL A 2 -31.92 43.80 33.67
CA VAL A 2 -32.26 42.77 32.67
C VAL A 2 -33.30 41.83 33.29
N ASN A 3 -34.39 41.59 32.56
CA ASN A 3 -35.51 40.80 33.05
C ASN A 3 -35.07 39.34 33.26
N LYS A 4 -35.08 38.85 34.51
CA LYS A 4 -34.66 37.48 34.87
C LYS A 4 -35.30 36.42 33.98
N LYS A 5 -36.57 36.60 33.56
CA LYS A 5 -37.25 35.67 32.63
C LYS A 5 -36.52 35.54 31.29
N ILE A 6 -36.03 36.65 30.74
CA ILE A 6 -35.33 36.66 29.45
C ILE A 6 -34.02 35.86 29.57
N TYR A 7 -33.26 36.05 30.65
CA TYR A 7 -32.01 35.30 30.87
C TYR A 7 -32.22 33.78 30.92
N TYR A 8 -33.25 33.31 31.64
CA TYR A 8 -33.56 31.88 31.72
C TYR A 8 -33.98 31.30 30.36
N ILE A 9 -34.74 32.05 29.55
CA ILE A 9 -35.13 31.62 28.20
C ILE A 9 -33.89 31.45 27.30
N TYR A 10 -32.97 32.41 27.32
CA TYR A 10 -31.71 32.31 26.55
C TYR A 10 -30.88 31.11 26.99
N TYR A 11 -30.77 30.87 28.30
CA TYR A 11 -30.02 29.73 28.82
C TYR A 11 -30.63 28.40 28.38
N ILE A 12 -31.95 28.25 28.46
CA ILE A 12 -32.65 27.04 28.01
C ILE A 12 -32.49 26.85 26.50
N HIS A 13 -32.61 27.92 25.71
CA HIS A 13 -32.42 27.85 24.26
C HIS A 13 -31.01 27.40 23.89
N LEU A 14 -29.99 27.94 24.57
CA LEU A 14 -28.60 27.57 24.35
C LEU A 14 -28.33 26.10 24.73
N GLN A 15 -28.87 25.63 25.86
CA GLN A 15 -28.77 24.23 26.28
C GLN A 15 -29.47 23.29 25.30
N LEU A 16 -30.64 23.67 24.79
CA LEU A 16 -31.38 22.88 23.80
C LEU A 16 -30.62 22.78 22.46
N GLN A 17 -29.99 23.88 22.03
CA GLN A 17 -29.14 23.90 20.83
C GLN A 17 -27.91 22.99 20.98
N LEU A 18 -27.25 23.02 22.15
CA LEU A 18 -26.11 22.16 22.45
C LEU A 18 -26.49 20.67 22.39
N LEU A 19 -27.57 20.29 23.10
CA LEU A 19 -28.07 18.92 23.11
C LEU A 19 -28.46 18.42 21.72
N PHE A 20 -29.12 19.26 20.92
CA PHE A 20 -29.49 18.90 19.55
C PHE A 20 -28.24 18.68 18.68
N THR A 21 -27.23 19.54 18.83
CA THR A 21 -25.98 19.46 18.05
C THR A 21 -25.23 18.18 18.39
N GLU A 22 -25.12 17.82 19.68
CA GLU A 22 -24.50 16.57 20.12
C GLU A 22 -25.21 15.34 19.55
N ALA A 23 -26.55 15.32 19.60
CA ALA A 23 -27.35 14.23 19.07
C ALA A 23 -27.14 14.05 17.55
N VAL A 24 -27.15 15.15 16.80
CA VAL A 24 -26.94 15.12 15.35
C VAL A 24 -25.53 14.67 15.00
N VAL A 25 -24.50 15.20 15.67
CA VAL A 25 -23.11 14.79 15.46
C VAL A 25 -22.92 13.31 15.79
N GLY A 26 -23.49 12.83 16.89
CA GLY A 26 -23.45 11.42 17.26
C GLY A 26 -24.14 10.51 16.24
N PHE A 27 -25.29 10.93 15.72
CA PHE A 27 -26.02 10.19 14.69
C PHE A 27 -25.23 10.12 13.37
N ILE A 28 -24.64 11.23 12.93
CA ILE A 28 -23.79 11.27 11.74
C ILE A 28 -22.55 10.39 11.95
N GLY A 29 -21.91 10.48 13.12
CA GLY A 29 -20.74 9.65 13.45
C GLY A 29 -21.05 8.16 13.37
N LYS A 30 -22.19 7.74 13.94
CA LYS A 30 -22.67 6.36 13.83
C LYS A 30 -22.90 5.94 12.38
N LEU A 31 -23.60 6.77 11.59
CA LEU A 31 -23.81 6.47 10.17
C LEU A 31 -22.50 6.33 9.41
N VAL A 32 -21.52 7.19 9.70
CA VAL A 32 -20.18 7.12 9.10
C VAL A 32 -19.50 5.79 9.45
N ASP A 33 -19.50 5.39 10.72
CA ASP A 33 -18.88 4.14 11.14
C ASP A 33 -19.61 2.89 10.61
N ASP A 34 -20.94 2.94 10.47
CA ASP A 34 -21.76 1.84 9.95
C ASP A 34 -21.69 1.72 8.41
N THR A 35 -21.61 2.84 7.69
CA THR A 35 -21.71 2.87 6.22
C THR A 35 -20.36 2.88 5.52
N ILE A 36 -19.32 3.44 6.15
CA ILE A 36 -17.99 3.54 5.54
C ILE A 36 -17.15 2.36 6.04
N PRO A 37 -16.90 1.34 5.22
CA PRO A 37 -16.02 0.25 5.62
C PRO A 37 -14.63 0.79 5.92
N ARG A 38 -14.17 0.62 7.17
CA ARG A 38 -12.80 0.93 7.56
C ARG A 38 -11.88 -0.17 7.06
N ILE A 39 -11.19 0.09 5.96
CA ILE A 39 -10.22 -0.84 5.38
C ILE A 39 -8.82 -0.45 5.83
N THR A 40 -8.11 -1.35 6.52
CA THR A 40 -6.69 -1.16 6.82
C THR A 40 -5.86 -1.57 5.60
N ILE A 41 -5.31 -0.60 4.86
CA ILE A 41 -4.45 -0.86 3.70
C ILE A 41 -2.99 -0.91 4.17
N LYS A 42 -2.38 -2.10 4.18
CA LYS A 42 -0.94 -2.25 4.37
C LYS A 42 -0.21 -1.86 3.08
N LYS A 43 0.54 -0.75 3.11
CA LYS A 43 1.43 -0.33 2.03
C LYS A 43 2.82 -0.94 2.25
N PHE A 44 3.26 -1.80 1.34
CA PHE A 44 4.64 -2.24 1.29
C PHE A 44 5.46 -1.27 0.44
N SER A 45 6.75 -1.12 0.75
CA SER A 45 7.67 -0.32 -0.07
C SER A 45 7.60 -0.78 -1.53
N ASN A 46 7.47 0.16 -2.47
CA ASN A 46 7.52 -0.13 -3.91
C ASN A 46 8.92 -0.53 -4.38
N GLN A 47 9.92 -0.44 -3.50
CA GLN A 47 11.21 -1.07 -3.77
C GLN A 47 10.99 -2.58 -3.83
N LYS A 48 11.41 -3.21 -4.93
CA LYS A 48 11.31 -4.66 -5.13
C LYS A 48 12.38 -5.33 -4.26
N PRO A 49 12.08 -5.77 -3.02
CA PRO A 49 13.11 -6.16 -2.06
C PRO A 49 13.70 -7.54 -2.43
N TRP A 50 13.01 -8.25 -3.33
CA TRP A 50 13.46 -9.48 -3.97
C TRP A 50 14.49 -9.24 -5.08
N VAL A 51 14.82 -8.00 -5.43
CA VAL A 51 15.92 -7.71 -6.37
C VAL A 51 17.24 -7.72 -5.61
N ASP A 52 17.92 -8.87 -5.64
CA ASP A 52 19.24 -9.06 -5.03
C ASP A 52 20.37 -9.02 -6.08
N ARG A 53 21.62 -9.19 -5.60
CA ARG A 53 22.82 -9.22 -6.45
C ARG A 53 22.74 -10.31 -7.53
N THR A 54 22.10 -11.44 -7.25
CA THR A 54 21.99 -12.57 -8.19
C THR A 54 21.15 -12.22 -9.42
N ILE A 55 20.09 -11.44 -9.23
CA ILE A 55 19.29 -10.93 -10.37
C ILE A 55 20.14 -9.98 -11.22
N ARG A 56 20.94 -9.12 -10.58
CA ARG A 56 21.82 -8.18 -11.30
C ARG A 56 22.91 -8.90 -12.08
N GLU A 57 23.51 -9.94 -11.51
CA GLU A 57 24.48 -10.81 -12.19
C GLU A 57 23.86 -11.54 -13.39
N ALA A 58 22.65 -12.10 -13.22
CA ALA A 58 21.93 -12.74 -14.33
C ALA A 58 21.61 -11.76 -15.46
N LEU A 59 21.21 -10.52 -15.13
CA LEU A 59 20.97 -9.46 -16.11
C LEU A 59 22.25 -9.08 -16.86
N ASN A 60 23.36 -8.91 -16.14
CA ASN A 60 24.67 -8.59 -16.74
C ASN A 60 25.12 -9.71 -17.68
N SER A 61 24.98 -10.98 -17.27
CA SER A 61 25.29 -12.15 -18.10
C SER A 61 24.46 -12.17 -19.39
N ARG A 62 23.15 -11.89 -19.30
CA ARG A 62 22.29 -11.78 -20.49
C ARG A 62 22.74 -10.67 -21.44
N THR A 63 23.10 -9.50 -20.91
CA THR A 63 23.58 -8.37 -21.71
C THR A 63 24.91 -8.70 -22.39
N ALA A 64 25.83 -9.35 -21.68
CA ALA A 64 27.10 -9.80 -22.25
C ALA A 64 26.88 -10.82 -23.38
N ALA A 65 26.02 -11.82 -23.16
CA ALA A 65 25.68 -12.82 -24.16
C ALA A 65 24.96 -12.21 -25.38
N TYR A 66 24.14 -11.19 -25.17
CA TYR A 66 23.53 -10.44 -26.28
C TYR A 66 24.58 -9.75 -27.14
N ASN A 67 25.49 -8.99 -26.51
CA ASN A 67 26.53 -8.26 -27.23
C ASN A 67 27.47 -9.21 -27.99
N ALA A 68 27.87 -10.32 -27.37
CA ALA A 68 28.66 -11.36 -28.02
C ALA A 68 27.90 -12.03 -29.18
N GLY A 69 26.59 -12.26 -29.01
CA GLY A 69 25.75 -12.83 -30.05
C GLY A 69 25.53 -11.92 -31.26
N ILE A 70 25.49 -10.60 -31.05
CA ILE A 70 25.44 -9.63 -32.14
C ILE A 70 26.74 -9.63 -32.95
N ILE A 71 27.90 -9.75 -32.30
CA ILE A 71 29.21 -9.79 -32.96
C ILE A 71 29.42 -11.12 -33.71
N SER A 72 29.05 -12.24 -33.10
CA SER A 72 29.25 -13.59 -33.65
C SER A 72 28.15 -14.06 -34.60
N GLY A 73 26.98 -13.41 -34.60
CA GLY A 73 25.78 -13.84 -35.32
C GLY A 73 25.00 -14.99 -34.67
N ASN A 74 25.45 -15.50 -33.51
CA ASN A 74 24.78 -16.59 -32.79
C ASN A 74 24.15 -16.11 -31.47
N LEU A 75 22.83 -16.22 -31.33
CA LEU A 75 22.08 -15.79 -30.14
C LEU A 75 21.68 -16.92 -29.18
N ASP A 76 22.17 -18.14 -29.34
CA ASP A 76 21.73 -19.27 -28.51
C ASP A 76 22.15 -19.11 -27.03
N GLU A 77 23.36 -18.59 -26.79
CA GLU A 77 23.81 -18.22 -25.43
C GLU A 77 22.92 -17.13 -24.83
N TYR A 78 22.52 -16.13 -25.62
CA TYR A 78 21.58 -15.11 -25.19
C TYR A 78 20.22 -15.72 -24.78
N LYS A 79 19.67 -16.65 -25.58
CA LYS A 79 18.40 -17.32 -25.25
C LYS A 79 18.50 -18.08 -23.93
N SER A 80 19.61 -18.79 -23.72
CA SER A 80 19.90 -19.51 -22.48
C SER A 80 20.01 -18.56 -21.28
N ALA A 81 20.79 -17.48 -21.40
CA ALA A 81 20.95 -16.47 -20.37
C ALA A 81 19.62 -15.74 -20.06
N ALA A 82 18.80 -15.45 -21.06
CA ALA A 82 17.48 -14.87 -20.90
C ALA A 82 16.53 -15.79 -20.13
N TYR A 83 16.60 -17.10 -20.39
CA TYR A 83 15.88 -18.09 -19.59
C TYR A 83 16.39 -18.15 -18.15
N GLY A 84 17.71 -18.08 -17.96
CA GLY A 84 18.37 -17.95 -16.65
C GLY A 84 17.83 -16.78 -15.83
N VAL A 85 17.73 -15.58 -16.42
CA VAL A 85 17.14 -14.40 -15.77
C VAL A 85 15.71 -14.66 -15.31
N ARG A 86 14.87 -15.26 -16.17
CA ARG A 86 13.48 -15.59 -15.80
C ARG A 86 13.38 -16.58 -14.64
N ARG A 87 14.32 -17.52 -14.54
CA ARG A 87 14.41 -18.45 -13.40
C ARG A 87 14.85 -17.73 -12.12
N ALA A 88 15.90 -16.92 -12.20
CA ALA A 88 16.40 -16.15 -11.06
C ALA A 88 15.33 -15.23 -10.46
N VAL A 89 14.58 -14.51 -11.30
CA VAL A 89 13.47 -13.65 -10.86
C VAL A 89 12.35 -14.45 -10.18
N ARG A 90 11.98 -15.61 -10.74
CA ARG A 90 10.96 -16.49 -10.14
C ARG A 90 11.38 -16.99 -8.76
N GLU A 91 12.62 -17.44 -8.64
CA GLU A 91 13.14 -17.96 -7.37
C GLU A 91 13.28 -16.88 -6.31
N ALA A 92 13.78 -15.70 -6.68
CA ALA A 92 13.91 -14.57 -5.75
C ALA A 92 12.54 -14.10 -5.22
N LYS A 93 11.54 -14.00 -6.10
CA LYS A 93 10.16 -13.71 -5.69
C LYS A 93 9.61 -14.78 -4.75
N ARG A 94 9.83 -16.06 -5.05
CA ARG A 94 9.39 -17.18 -4.21
C ARG A 94 10.03 -17.13 -2.82
N ARG A 95 11.34 -16.89 -2.75
CA ARG A 95 12.09 -16.75 -1.49
C ARG A 95 11.57 -15.59 -0.65
N TYR A 96 11.33 -14.44 -1.29
CA TYR A 96 10.75 -13.28 -0.61
C TYR A 96 9.32 -13.54 -0.13
N GLY A 97 8.49 -14.23 -0.94
CA GLY A 97 7.15 -14.66 -0.54
C GLY A 97 7.17 -15.52 0.73
N LYS A 98 8.02 -16.55 0.76
CA LYS A 98 8.22 -17.39 1.96
C LYS A 98 8.63 -16.57 3.19
N LYS A 99 9.55 -15.61 3.02
CA LYS A 99 10.00 -14.73 4.11
C LYS A 99 8.83 -13.92 4.69
N LEU A 100 7.94 -13.42 3.83
CA LEU A 100 6.74 -12.71 4.29
C LEU A 100 5.82 -13.64 5.09
N GLU A 101 5.58 -14.86 4.61
CA GLU A 101 4.75 -15.85 5.31
C GLU A 101 5.33 -16.26 6.68
N THR A 102 6.66 -16.30 6.83
CA THR A 102 7.33 -16.64 8.12
C THR A 102 7.35 -15.48 9.12
N GLN A 103 7.12 -14.24 8.68
CA GLN A 103 7.08 -13.05 9.55
C GLN A 103 5.68 -12.80 10.15
N PHE A 104 4.72 -13.68 9.87
CA PHE A 104 3.38 -13.73 10.44
C PHE A 104 3.18 -15.08 11.15
#